data_AF-A0A846HS13-F1
#
_entry.id   AF-A0A846HS13-F1
#
_cell.length_a   1.000
_cell.length_b   1.000
_cell.length_c   1.000
_cell.angle_alpha   90.00
_cell.angle_beta   90.00
_cell.angle_gamma   90.00
#
_symmetry.space_group_name_H-M   'P 1'
#
loop_
_entity.id
_entity.type
_entity.pdbx_description
1 polymer ?
#
loop_
_entity_poly.entity_id
_entity_poly.type
_entity_poly.pdbx_seq_one_letter_code
_entity_poly.pdbx_strand_id
1 'polypeptide(L)'
;MVQRHGNKSYLKGLSTLVPRMYTERACFGEAGILTAAPGEDGKPLLRRARAPLEKGLFPAYALLLFLLWDAGYSADKQLAFDELARDRRLLALLGWDATQATEWLDWMASRGFVQLDRYTGSVVLLRLAETPKVVAGLYSELV
;
A
#
# COMPACT_ATOMS: atom_id res chain seq x y z
N MET A 1 -41.63 -2.13 -5.52
CA MET A 1 -40.49 -2.91 -6.05
C MET A 1 -39.40 -2.92 -4.98
N VAL A 2 -39.31 -3.99 -4.19
CA VAL A 2 -38.44 -4.06 -3.01
C VAL A 2 -37.05 -4.49 -3.46
N GLN A 3 -36.04 -3.62 -3.30
CA GLN A 3 -34.64 -3.93 -3.60
C GLN A 3 -34.14 -5.06 -2.68
N ARG A 4 -33.66 -6.15 -3.30
CA ARG A 4 -32.94 -7.23 -2.64
C ARG A 4 -31.70 -6.66 -1.96
N HIS A 5 -31.77 -6.50 -0.64
CA HIS A 5 -30.59 -6.28 0.18
C HIS A 5 -29.68 -7.51 0.03
N GLY A 6 -28.47 -7.32 -0.47
CA GLY A 6 -27.46 -8.38 -0.59
C GLY A 6 -27.29 -9.10 0.75
N ASN A 7 -27.24 -10.43 0.71
CA ASN A 7 -27.23 -11.31 1.87
C ASN A 7 -26.04 -10.99 2.79
N LYS A 8 -26.23 -10.18 3.85
CA LYS A 8 -25.16 -9.70 4.74
C LYS A 8 -24.51 -10.78 5.62
N SER A 9 -24.94 -12.04 5.51
CA SER A 9 -24.40 -13.15 6.32
C SER A 9 -22.91 -13.41 6.06
N TYR A 10 -22.43 -13.25 4.82
CA TYR A 10 -21.01 -13.42 4.50
C TYR A 10 -20.12 -12.39 5.19
N LEU A 11 -20.62 -11.17 5.43
CA LEU A 11 -19.88 -10.10 6.11
C LEU A 11 -19.54 -10.48 7.55
N LYS A 12 -20.44 -11.22 8.23
CA LYS A 12 -20.21 -11.70 9.60
C LYS A 12 -19.13 -12.80 9.64
N GLY A 13 -19.10 -13.65 8.62
CA GLY A 13 -18.03 -14.64 8.46
C GLY A 13 -16.67 -13.98 8.20
N LEU A 14 -16.63 -13.05 7.23
CA LEU A 14 -15.41 -12.32 6.89
C LEU A 14 -14.89 -11.42 8.01
N SER A 15 -15.78 -10.78 8.77
CA SER A 15 -15.41 -9.90 9.89
C SER A 15 -14.69 -10.64 11.02
N THR A 16 -14.81 -11.97 11.06
CA THR A 16 -14.10 -12.82 12.03
C THR A 16 -12.88 -13.48 11.40
N LEU A 17 -13.01 -13.96 10.16
CA LEU A 17 -11.96 -14.68 9.44
C LEU A 17 -10.78 -13.78 9.10
N VAL A 18 -11.02 -12.59 8.55
CA VAL A 18 -9.95 -11.71 8.07
C VAL A 18 -9.03 -11.28 9.23
N PRO A 19 -9.52 -10.76 10.37
CA PRO A 19 -8.65 -10.43 11.49
C PRO A 19 -7.85 -11.64 11.98
N ARG A 20 -8.50 -12.81 12.04
CA ARG A 20 -7.88 -14.04 12.52
C ARG A 20 -6.68 -14.45 11.66
N MET A 21 -6.80 -14.37 10.33
CA MET A 21 -5.68 -14.64 9.42
C MET A 21 -4.46 -13.74 9.65
N TYR A 22 -4.67 -12.48 10.05
CA TYR A 22 -3.59 -11.54 10.34
C TYR A 22 -3.08 -11.61 11.78
N THR A 23 -3.70 -12.40 12.65
CA THR A 23 -3.22 -12.65 14.03
C THR A 23 -2.61 -14.04 14.18
N GLU A 24 -2.95 -15.00 13.32
CA GLU A 24 -2.41 -16.36 13.36
C GLU A 24 -1.07 -16.45 12.63
N ARG A 25 -0.03 -16.92 13.32
CA ARG A 25 1.34 -17.04 12.78
C ARG A 25 1.43 -17.96 11.56
N ALA A 26 0.62 -19.02 11.51
CA ALA A 26 0.56 -19.94 10.37
C ALA A 26 -0.04 -19.31 9.10
N CYS A 27 -0.55 -18.08 9.18
CA CYS A 27 -1.07 -17.31 8.06
C CYS A 27 -0.27 -16.01 7.90
N PHE A 28 -0.90 -14.86 8.08
CA PHE A 28 -0.28 -13.54 7.92
C PHE A 28 0.13 -12.90 9.24
N GLY A 29 0.09 -13.64 10.36
CA GLY A 29 0.44 -13.14 11.68
C GLY A 29 1.87 -12.59 11.77
N GLU A 30 2.82 -13.20 11.06
CA GLU A 30 4.21 -12.75 11.07
C GLU A 30 4.42 -11.43 10.30
N ALA A 31 3.49 -11.05 9.43
CA ALA A 31 3.56 -9.76 8.74
C ALA A 31 3.35 -8.57 9.71
N GLY A 32 2.78 -8.82 10.90
CA GLY A 32 2.60 -7.79 11.94
C GLY A 32 1.68 -6.63 11.55
N ILE A 33 0.94 -6.76 10.44
CA ILE A 33 0.08 -5.70 9.87
C ILE A 33 -1.09 -5.37 10.80
N LEU A 34 -1.60 -6.39 11.53
CA LEU A 34 -2.71 -6.25 12.46
C LEU A 34 -2.31 -6.85 13.81
N THR A 35 -2.43 -6.05 14.86
CA THR A 35 -2.22 -6.51 16.24
C THR A 35 -3.53 -6.47 17.00
N ALA A 36 -3.72 -7.41 17.92
CA ALA A 36 -4.87 -7.46 18.79
C ALA A 36 -4.44 -7.12 20.22
N ALA A 37 -5.11 -6.15 20.82
CA ALA A 37 -4.98 -5.80 22.23
C ALA A 37 -6.30 -6.11 22.97
N PRO A 38 -6.27 -6.45 24.26
CA PRO A 38 -7.49 -6.59 25.04
C PRO A 38 -8.22 -5.24 25.12
N GLY A 39 -9.49 -5.21 24.72
CA GLY A 39 -10.38 -4.06 24.93
C GLY A 39 -11.05 -4.09 26.29
N GLU A 40 -11.59 -2.94 26.72
CA GLU A 40 -12.24 -2.76 28.03
C GLU A 40 -13.43 -3.71 28.23
N ASP A 41 -14.13 -4.10 27.15
CA ASP A 41 -15.27 -5.02 27.17
C ASP A 41 -14.87 -6.51 26.99
N GLY A 42 -13.58 -6.84 27.08
CA GLY A 42 -13.07 -8.20 26.83
C GLY A 42 -13.07 -8.62 25.36
N LYS A 43 -13.47 -7.72 24.44
CA LYS A 43 -13.36 -7.92 22.99
C LYS A 43 -12.00 -7.44 22.49
N PRO A 44 -11.35 -8.14 21.54
CA PRO A 44 -10.05 -7.71 21.01
C PRO A 44 -10.20 -6.40 20.23
N LEU A 45 -9.45 -5.38 20.63
CA LEU A 45 -9.25 -4.17 19.86
C LEU A 45 -8.16 -4.42 18.82
N LEU A 46 -8.55 -4.32 17.55
CA LEU A 46 -7.64 -4.50 16.44
C LEU A 46 -6.97 -3.18 16.09
N ARG A 47 -5.64 -3.17 16.06
CA ARG A 47 -4.84 -2.03 15.64
C ARG A 47 -4.04 -2.40 14.41
N ARG A 48 -4.12 -1.56 13.38
CA ARG A 48 -3.30 -1.72 12.19
C ARG A 48 -1.94 -1.03 12.38
N ALA A 49 -0.87 -1.75 12.09
CA ALA A 49 0.48 -1.21 12.07
C ALA A 49 0.73 -0.37 10.81
N ARG A 50 1.69 0.55 10.91
CA ARG A 50 2.23 1.25 9.73
C ARG A 50 3.23 0.33 9.03
N ALA A 51 3.31 0.41 7.71
CA ALA A 51 4.36 -0.26 6.95
C ALA A 51 5.74 0.27 7.39
N PRO A 52 6.76 -0.59 7.58
CA PRO A 52 8.08 -0.14 8.01
C PRO A 52 8.76 0.76 6.97
N LEU A 53 9.52 1.74 7.45
CA LEU A 53 10.30 2.70 6.64
C LEU A 53 11.72 2.20 6.31
N GLU A 54 11.94 0.89 6.34
CA GLU A 54 13.24 0.31 6.04
C GLU A 54 13.50 0.32 4.53
N LYS A 55 14.63 0.90 4.10
CA LYS A 55 14.97 1.03 2.67
C LYS A 55 15.02 -0.30 1.93
N GLY A 56 15.33 -1.41 2.61
CA GLY A 56 15.27 -2.76 2.04
C GLY A 56 13.87 -3.18 1.59
N LEU A 57 12.81 -2.57 2.13
CA LEU A 57 11.43 -2.83 1.76
C LEU A 57 10.89 -1.86 0.69
N PHE A 58 11.61 -0.78 0.38
CA PHE A 58 11.18 0.22 -0.59
C PHE A 58 10.92 -0.32 -2.00
N PRO A 59 11.68 -1.31 -2.52
CA PRO A 59 11.35 -1.93 -3.80
C PRO A 59 9.95 -2.56 -3.84
N ALA A 60 9.51 -3.18 -2.73
CA ALA A 60 8.19 -3.80 -2.66
C ALA A 60 7.07 -2.75 -2.74
N TYR A 61 7.25 -1.61 -2.06
CA TYR A 61 6.31 -0.50 -2.12
C TYR A 61 6.31 0.18 -3.50
N ALA A 62 7.48 0.31 -4.14
CA ALA A 62 7.60 0.82 -5.51
C ALA A 62 6.86 -0.09 -6.49
N LEU A 63 7.01 -1.41 -6.38
CA LEU A 63 6.26 -2.36 -7.18
C LEU A 63 4.75 -2.20 -6.98
N LEU A 64 4.28 -2.07 -5.74
CA LEU A 64 2.87 -1.82 -5.44
C LEU A 64 2.35 -0.57 -6.16
N LEU A 65 3.09 0.56 -6.11
CA LEU A 65 2.70 1.77 -6.83
C LEU A 65 2.62 1.56 -8.34
N PHE A 66 3.57 0.85 -8.92
CA PHE A 66 3.59 0.57 -10.36
C PHE A 66 2.43 -0.33 -10.79
N LEU A 67 2.08 -1.34 -9.99
CA LEU A 67 0.91 -2.17 -10.25
C LEU A 67 -0.39 -1.37 -10.15
N LEU A 68 -0.49 -0.47 -9.17
CA LEU A 68 -1.63 0.43 -9.01
C LEU A 68 -1.74 1.44 -10.16
N TRP A 69 -0.59 1.92 -10.66
CA TRP A 69 -0.49 2.76 -11.84
C TRP A 69 -0.96 2.00 -13.07
N ASP A 70 -0.42 0.81 -13.35
CA ASP A 70 -0.81 -0.01 -14.50
C ASP A 70 -2.31 -0.36 -14.47
N ALA A 71 -2.89 -0.60 -13.29
CA ALA A 71 -4.29 -0.96 -13.15
C ALA A 71 -5.28 0.22 -13.34
N GLY A 72 -4.82 1.47 -13.30
CA GLY A 72 -5.71 2.65 -13.31
C GLY A 72 -5.37 3.74 -14.30
N TYR A 73 -4.11 3.82 -14.68
CA TYR A 73 -3.47 4.95 -15.35
C TYR A 73 -2.49 4.43 -16.41
N SER A 74 -2.77 3.29 -17.03
CA SER A 74 -1.86 2.63 -17.98
C SER A 74 -1.51 3.48 -19.20
N ALA A 75 -2.36 4.43 -19.56
CA ALA A 75 -2.12 5.38 -20.66
C ALA A 75 -1.24 6.56 -20.25
N ASP A 76 -1.11 6.82 -18.94
CA ASP A 76 -0.47 8.01 -18.40
C ASP A 76 0.98 7.73 -18.06
N LYS A 77 1.90 8.47 -18.67
CA LYS A 77 3.33 8.44 -18.29
C LYS A 77 3.65 9.38 -17.13
N GLN A 78 2.78 10.35 -16.87
CA GLN A 78 2.96 11.36 -15.85
C GLN A 78 1.69 11.49 -15.03
N LEU A 79 1.81 11.54 -13.70
CA LEU A 79 0.67 11.56 -12.81
C LEU A 79 0.97 12.29 -11.49
N ALA A 80 0.01 13.04 -10.99
CA ALA A 80 0.11 13.67 -9.67
C ALA A 80 0.05 12.60 -8.57
N PHE A 81 1.11 12.47 -7.76
CA PHE A 81 1.20 11.43 -6.73
C PHE A 81 0.00 11.44 -5.79
N ASP A 82 -0.44 12.62 -5.36
CA ASP A 82 -1.58 12.78 -4.45
C ASP A 82 -2.89 12.24 -5.03
N GLU A 83 -3.04 12.29 -6.36
CA GLU A 83 -4.22 11.76 -7.05
C GLU A 83 -4.26 10.23 -6.97
N LEU A 84 -3.18 9.56 -7.40
CA LEU A 84 -3.08 8.10 -7.31
C LEU A 84 -3.10 7.64 -5.85
N ALA A 85 -2.40 8.33 -4.97
CA ALA A 85 -2.36 7.98 -3.55
C ALA A 85 -3.75 8.08 -2.89
N ARG A 86 -4.58 9.05 -3.32
CA ARG A 86 -5.95 9.21 -2.85
C ARG A 86 -6.89 8.18 -3.47
N ASP A 87 -6.91 8.04 -4.80
CA ASP A 87 -7.80 7.12 -5.51
C ASP A 87 -7.56 5.67 -5.08
N ARG A 88 -6.27 5.28 -5.01
CA ARG A 88 -5.86 3.93 -4.63
C ARG A 88 -5.70 3.75 -3.13
N ARG A 89 -5.93 4.80 -2.33
CA ARG A 89 -5.74 4.82 -0.88
C ARG A 89 -4.36 4.32 -0.44
N LEU A 90 -3.32 4.57 -1.25
CA LEU A 90 -1.98 4.00 -1.06
C LEU A 90 -1.37 4.38 0.30
N LEU A 91 -1.33 5.68 0.62
CA LEU A 91 -0.77 6.13 1.89
C LEU A 91 -1.62 5.69 3.09
N ALA A 92 -2.94 5.63 2.89
CA ALA A 92 -3.82 5.05 3.88
C ALA A 92 -3.49 3.56 4.07
N LEU A 93 -3.25 2.77 3.02
CA LEU A 93 -2.87 1.36 3.12
C LEU A 93 -1.55 1.17 3.88
N LEU A 94 -0.53 1.97 3.57
CA LEU A 94 0.77 1.94 4.21
C LEU A 94 0.79 2.55 5.63
N GLY A 95 -0.22 3.36 5.97
CA GLY A 95 -0.25 4.11 7.23
C GLY A 95 0.82 5.20 7.29
N TRP A 96 1.23 5.72 6.13
CA TRP A 96 2.29 6.72 6.01
C TRP A 96 1.73 8.14 5.95
N ASP A 97 2.49 9.08 6.51
CA ASP A 97 2.27 10.51 6.29
C ASP A 97 3.10 11.06 5.11
N ALA A 98 2.97 12.36 4.84
CA ALA A 98 3.64 13.02 3.72
C ALA A 98 5.17 12.99 3.82
N THR A 99 5.74 13.00 5.03
CA THR A 99 7.19 12.95 5.23
C THR A 99 7.72 11.58 4.85
N GLN A 100 7.06 10.52 5.33
CA GLN A 100 7.41 9.13 5.00
C GLN A 100 7.26 8.86 3.49
N ALA A 101 6.20 9.39 2.88
CA ALA A 101 5.98 9.30 1.45
C ALA A 101 7.09 10.02 0.65
N THR A 102 7.49 11.21 1.11
CA THR A 102 8.54 12.00 0.46
C THR A 102 9.88 11.25 0.46
N GLU A 103 10.28 10.67 1.58
CA GLU A 103 11.52 9.88 1.67
C GLU A 103 11.53 8.73 0.66
N TRP A 104 10.41 8.01 0.56
CA TRP A 104 10.28 6.91 -0.38
C TRP A 104 10.27 7.36 -1.85
N LEU A 105 9.60 8.47 -2.16
CA LEU A 105 9.60 9.06 -3.51
C LEU A 105 11.01 9.53 -3.92
N ASP A 106 11.74 10.15 -3.01
CA ASP A 106 13.13 10.58 -3.26
C ASP A 106 14.05 9.38 -3.49
N TRP A 107 13.85 8.30 -2.73
CA TRP A 107 14.54 7.04 -3.00
C TRP A 107 14.20 6.49 -4.39
N MET A 108 12.92 6.45 -4.78
CA MET A 108 12.51 5.98 -6.12
C MET A 108 13.15 6.82 -7.24
N ALA A 109 13.23 8.14 -7.03
CA ALA A 109 13.87 9.06 -7.96
C ALA A 109 15.38 8.79 -8.07
N SER A 110 16.05 8.59 -6.94
CA SER A 110 17.49 8.25 -6.91
C SER A 110 17.81 6.93 -7.62
N ARG A 111 16.86 5.99 -7.67
CA ARG A 111 16.97 4.71 -8.40
C ARG A 111 16.58 4.81 -9.88
N GLY A 112 16.14 5.98 -10.34
CA GLY A 112 15.71 6.20 -11.72
C GLY A 112 14.43 5.47 -12.10
N PHE A 113 13.56 5.16 -11.12
CA PHE A 113 12.24 4.59 -11.41
C PHE A 113 11.25 5.67 -11.85
N VAL A 114 11.36 6.85 -11.25
CA VAL A 114 10.55 8.02 -11.56
C VAL A 114 11.42 9.28 -11.57
N GLN A 115 10.91 10.33 -12.18
CA GLN A 115 11.37 11.70 -11.96
C GLN A 115 10.28 12.46 -11.20
N LEU A 116 10.69 13.31 -10.26
CA LEU A 116 9.78 14.13 -9.46
C LEU A 116 9.77 15.57 -9.99
N ASP A 117 8.58 16.09 -10.28
CA ASP A 117 8.35 17.52 -10.46
C ASP A 117 7.57 18.05 -9.25
N ARG A 118 8.09 19.09 -8.60
CA ARG A 118 7.54 19.66 -7.36
C ARG A 118 7.08 21.11 -7.51
N TYR A 119 7.14 21.68 -8.73
CA TYR A 119 6.90 23.12 -8.93
C TYR A 119 5.41 23.50 -8.96
N THR A 120 4.49 22.53 -9.02
CA THR A 120 3.05 22.74 -9.22
C THR A 120 2.20 22.51 -7.96
N GLY A 121 2.82 22.44 -6.78
CA GLY A 121 2.13 22.30 -5.48
C GLY A 121 1.81 20.85 -5.07
N SER A 122 1.59 19.94 -6.02
CA SER A 122 1.60 18.49 -5.78
C SER A 122 2.80 17.86 -6.47
N VAL A 123 3.37 16.81 -5.87
CA VAL A 123 4.47 16.07 -6.48
C VAL A 123 3.95 15.32 -7.69
N VAL A 124 4.44 15.65 -8.87
CA VAL A 124 4.11 14.95 -10.11
C VAL A 124 5.20 13.93 -10.41
N LEU A 125 4.78 12.69 -10.63
CA LEU A 125 5.66 11.58 -10.99
C LEU A 125 5.70 11.46 -12.50
N LEU A 126 6.88 11.44 -13.09
CA LEU A 126 7.11 10.98 -14.45
C LEU A 126 7.71 9.57 -14.39
N ARG A 127 7.05 8.60 -15.00
CA ARG A 127 7.49 7.21 -15.03
C ARG A 127 8.69 7.04 -15.97
N LEU A 128 9.80 6.50 -15.44
CA LEU A 128 11.04 6.24 -16.19
C LEU A 128 11.34 4.75 -16.39
N ALA A 129 10.68 3.89 -15.61
CA ALA A 129 10.82 2.44 -15.69
C ALA A 129 9.48 1.77 -16.05
N GLU A 130 9.55 0.59 -16.64
CA GLU A 130 8.40 -0.28 -16.80
C GLU A 130 8.30 -1.24 -15.61
N THR A 131 7.09 -1.73 -15.31
CA THR A 131 6.86 -2.63 -14.16
C THR A 131 7.77 -3.85 -14.14
N PRO A 132 8.05 -4.55 -15.27
CA PRO A 132 8.99 -5.67 -15.27
C PRO A 132 10.41 -5.30 -14.78
N LYS A 133 10.88 -4.07 -15.05
CA LYS A 133 12.18 -3.59 -14.56
C LYS A 133 12.16 -3.38 -13.04
N VAL A 134 11.06 -2.86 -12.50
CA VAL A 134 10.88 -2.69 -11.06
C VAL A 134 10.79 -4.04 -10.35
N VAL A 135 10.11 -5.02 -10.95
CA VAL A 135 10.07 -6.42 -10.46
C VAL A 135 11.47 -7.02 -10.40
N ALA A 136 12.29 -6.85 -11.44
CA ALA A 136 13.66 -7.36 -11.43
C ALA A 136 14.50 -6.74 -10.30
N GLY A 137 14.30 -5.45 -10.01
CA GLY A 137 14.97 -4.75 -8.91
C GLY A 137 14.56 -5.23 -7.51
N LEU A 138 13.35 -5.76 -7.35
CA LEU A 138 12.91 -6.37 -6.08
C LEU A 138 13.75 -7.61 -5.73
N TYR A 139 14.08 -8.43 -6.72
CA TYR A 139 14.81 -9.68 -6.51
C TYR A 139 16.33 -9.52 -6.48
N SER A 140 16.89 -8.43 -7.02
CA SER A 140 18.33 -8.18 -6.97
C SER A 140 18.86 -7.82 -5.58
N GLU A 141 18.01 -7.33 -4.69
CA GLU A 141 18.35 -6.95 -3.31
C GLU A 141 18.08 -8.11 -2.32
N LEU A 142 17.60 -9.27 -2.81
CA LEU A 142 17.33 -10.48 -2.03
C LEU A 142 18.51 -11.48 -2.05
N VAL A 143 19.65 -11.10 -2.64
CA VAL A 143 20.87 -11.91 -2.77
C VAL A 143 21.96 -11.41 -1.82
#